data_AF-A0A6P0K188-F1
#
_entry.id   AF-A0A6P0K188-F1
#
_cell.length_a   1.000
_cell.length_b   1.000
_cell.length_c   1.000
_cell.angle_alpha   90.00
_cell.angle_beta   90.00
_cell.angle_gamma   90.00
#
_symmetry.space_group_name_H-M   'P 1'
#
loop_
_entity.id
_entity.type
_entity.pdbx_description
1 polymer ?
#
loop_
_entity_poly.entity_id
_entity_poly.type
_entity_poly.pdbx_seq_one_letter_code
_entity_poly.pdbx_strand_id
1 'polypeptide(L)'
;MDGDSLPTHGEKPVSWRASGKRAQRGLDRSESGFSINADCNGAANIIRKVATQLGINLVEISSGSKALPQRYEVITNLSKSYRQQALR
;
A
#
# COMPACT_ATOMS: atom_id res chain seq x y z
N MET A 1 -2.87 9.11 -2.02
CA MET A 1 -2.23 8.90 -3.34
C MET A 1 -3.10 9.47 -4.41
N ASP A 2 -2.48 9.92 -5.47
CA ASP A 2 -2.97 10.97 -6.36
C ASP A 2 -4.12 10.57 -7.30
N GLY A 3 -4.78 9.44 -7.05
CA GLY A 3 -6.02 9.11 -7.75
C GLY A 3 -5.87 8.66 -9.20
N ASP A 4 -4.64 8.42 -9.68
CA ASP A 4 -4.39 8.04 -11.08
C ASP A 4 -5.29 6.91 -11.59
N SER A 5 -5.86 7.12 -12.79
CA SER A 5 -6.56 6.07 -13.51
C SER A 5 -5.57 5.02 -13.99
N LEU A 6 -5.91 3.74 -13.91
CA LEU A 6 -5.08 2.66 -14.45
C LEU A 6 -5.78 2.05 -15.67
N PRO A 7 -5.29 2.31 -16.90
CA PRO A 7 -5.89 1.75 -18.11
C PRO A 7 -5.79 0.22 -18.14
N THR A 8 -6.54 -0.42 -19.04
CA THR A 8 -6.38 -1.85 -19.30
C THR A 8 -4.96 -2.13 -19.79
N HIS A 9 -4.41 -3.28 -19.42
CA HIS A 9 -3.07 -3.65 -19.86
C HIS A 9 -3.01 -3.72 -21.39
N GLY A 10 -2.04 -3.04 -22.00
CA GLY A 10 -1.92 -2.91 -23.45
C GLY A 10 -2.77 -1.79 -24.08
N GLU A 11 -3.77 -1.25 -23.39
CA GLU A 11 -4.70 -0.23 -23.90
C GLU A 11 -4.45 1.15 -23.28
N LYS A 12 -3.18 1.50 -23.08
CA LYS A 12 -2.82 2.79 -22.50
C LYS A 12 -3.09 3.91 -23.52
N PRO A 13 -4.01 4.87 -23.24
CA PRO A 13 -4.26 5.95 -24.17
C PRO A 13 -3.05 6.90 -24.26
N VAL A 14 -2.86 7.51 -25.43
CA VAL A 14 -1.73 8.43 -25.69
C VAL A 14 -1.72 9.63 -24.73
N SER A 15 -2.90 10.10 -24.33
CA SER A 15 -3.07 11.20 -23.38
C SER A 15 -2.84 10.80 -21.92
N TRP A 16 -2.64 9.51 -21.61
CA TRP A 16 -2.48 9.07 -20.23
C TRP A 16 -1.14 9.54 -19.65
N ARG A 17 -1.23 10.21 -18.50
CA ARG A 17 -0.09 10.66 -17.72
C ARG A 17 -0.37 10.36 -16.25
N ALA A 18 0.60 9.78 -15.56
CA ALA A 18 0.55 9.66 -14.11
C ALA A 18 0.74 11.05 -13.49
N SER A 19 0.02 11.34 -12.41
CA SER A 19 0.17 12.56 -11.61
C SER A 19 1.55 12.62 -10.93
N GLY A 20 2.05 11.47 -10.49
CA GLY A 20 3.34 11.32 -9.83
C GLY A 20 4.51 11.19 -10.81
N LYS A 21 5.73 11.43 -10.30
CA LYS A 21 6.98 11.26 -11.02
C LYS A 21 7.91 10.31 -10.27
N ARG A 22 8.34 9.24 -10.95
CA ARG A 22 9.42 8.39 -10.45
C ARG A 22 10.73 9.18 -10.41
N ALA A 23 11.18 9.53 -9.21
CA ALA A 23 12.40 10.31 -9.02
C ALA A 23 13.66 9.42 -9.13
N GLN A 24 13.60 8.22 -8.53
CA GLN A 24 14.66 7.22 -8.57
C GLN A 24 14.06 5.81 -8.41
N ARG A 25 14.88 4.76 -8.56
CA ARG A 25 14.41 3.39 -8.33
C ARG A 25 13.92 3.26 -6.88
N GLY A 26 12.68 2.81 -6.70
CA GLY A 26 12.07 2.63 -5.38
C GLY A 26 11.52 3.91 -4.74
N LEU A 27 11.67 5.09 -5.38
CA LEU A 27 11.13 6.35 -4.86
C LEU A 27 10.30 7.06 -5.92
N ASP A 28 9.06 7.33 -5.55
CA ASP A 28 8.08 8.08 -6.32
C ASP A 28 7.80 9.40 -5.61
N ARG A 29 7.65 10.48 -6.38
CA ARG A 29 7.15 11.75 -5.88
C ARG A 29 5.73 11.94 -6.36
N SER A 30 4.81 12.04 -5.41
CA SER A 30 3.43 12.39 -5.68
C SER A 30 3.33 13.81 -6.22
N GLU A 31 2.23 14.11 -6.91
CA GLU A 31 1.89 15.46 -7.38
C GLU A 31 1.84 16.46 -6.22
N SER A 32 1.37 15.99 -5.06
CA SER A 32 1.33 16.71 -3.79
C SER A 32 2.70 16.92 -3.12
N GLY A 33 3.79 16.45 -3.73
CA GLY A 33 5.16 16.65 -3.25
C GLY A 33 5.66 15.64 -2.22
N PHE A 34 4.84 14.65 -1.84
CA PHE A 34 5.25 13.59 -0.93
C PHE A 34 6.15 12.59 -1.64
N SER A 35 7.17 12.11 -0.92
CA SER A 35 8.02 11.03 -1.41
C SER A 35 7.56 9.72 -0.80
N ILE A 36 7.21 8.76 -1.65
CA ILE A 36 6.69 7.45 -1.26
C ILE A 36 7.42 6.35 -2.02
N ASN A 37 7.44 5.14 -1.49
CA ASN A 37 7.97 4.01 -2.22
C ASN A 37 7.15 3.78 -3.51
N ALA A 38 7.84 3.54 -4.62
CA ALA A 38 7.20 3.40 -5.93
C ALA A 38 6.29 2.15 -6.03
N ASP A 39 6.64 1.06 -5.35
CA ASP A 39 5.83 -0.16 -5.31
C ASP A 39 4.56 0.08 -4.48
N CYS A 40 4.67 0.85 -3.39
CA CYS A 40 3.49 1.33 -2.67
C CYS A 40 2.59 2.20 -3.56
N ASN A 41 3.19 3.05 -4.42
CA ASN A 41 2.44 3.87 -5.38
C ASN A 41 1.66 3.01 -6.38
N GLY A 42 2.33 2.03 -6.97
CA GLY A 42 1.67 1.05 -7.84
C GLY A 42 0.55 0.28 -7.12
N ALA A 43 0.83 -0.26 -5.94
CA ALA A 43 -0.11 -1.06 -5.17
C ALA A 43 -1.40 -0.29 -4.83
N ALA A 44 -1.29 0.96 -4.37
CA ALA A 44 -2.48 1.73 -4.02
C ALA A 44 -3.31 2.10 -5.25
N ASN A 45 -2.68 2.38 -6.40
CA ASN A 45 -3.39 2.66 -7.64
C ASN A 45 -4.17 1.41 -8.12
N ILE A 46 -3.56 0.22 -8.00
CA ILE A 46 -4.23 -1.06 -8.30
C ILE A 46 -5.42 -1.31 -7.37
N ILE A 47 -5.21 -1.16 -6.05
CA ILE A 47 -6.28 -1.33 -5.05
C ILE A 47 -7.46 -0.40 -5.37
N ARG A 48 -7.21 0.87 -5.72
CA ARG A 48 -8.28 1.81 -6.10
C ARG A 48 -9.02 1.40 -7.36
N LYS A 49 -8.31 0.94 -8.41
CA LYS A 49 -8.96 0.44 -9.63
C LYS A 49 -9.92 -0.71 -9.31
N VAL A 50 -9.44 -1.72 -8.59
CA VAL A 50 -10.24 -2.89 -8.23
C VAL A 50 -11.41 -2.51 -7.33
N ALA A 51 -11.18 -1.66 -6.33
CA ALA A 51 -12.24 -1.20 -5.44
C ALA A 51 -13.34 -0.45 -6.20
N THR A 52 -12.98 0.38 -7.18
CA THR A 52 -13.94 1.08 -8.04
C THR A 52 -14.71 0.10 -8.94
N GLN A 53 -14.03 -0.87 -9.54
CA GLN A 53 -14.65 -1.89 -10.41
C GLN A 53 -15.61 -2.82 -9.66
N LEU A 54 -15.30 -3.15 -8.41
CA LEU A 54 -16.08 -4.08 -7.59
C LEU A 54 -17.03 -3.39 -6.59
N GLY A 55 -17.04 -2.06 -6.53
CA GLY A 55 -17.86 -1.30 -5.57
C GLY A 55 -17.46 -1.50 -4.11
N ILE A 56 -16.18 -1.74 -3.83
CA ILE A 56 -15.68 -2.06 -2.49
C ILE A 56 -15.41 -0.76 -1.70
N ASN A 57 -15.93 -0.69 -0.47
CA ASN A 57 -15.60 0.39 0.46
C ASN A 57 -14.24 0.16 1.15
N LEU A 58 -13.21 0.87 0.67
CA LEU A 58 -11.85 0.79 1.24
C LEU A 58 -11.75 1.29 2.69
N VAL A 59 -12.66 2.17 3.14
CA VAL A 59 -12.65 2.71 4.51
C VAL A 59 -12.94 1.60 5.51
N GLU A 60 -13.95 0.77 5.25
CA GLU A 60 -14.33 -0.35 6.11
C GLU A 60 -13.22 -1.40 6.18
N ILE A 61 -12.63 -1.76 5.04
CA ILE A 61 -11.51 -2.72 4.99
C ILE A 61 -10.31 -2.20 5.76
N SER A 62 -9.95 -0.93 5.56
CA SER A 62 -8.81 -0.34 6.28
C SER A 62 -9.05 -0.28 7.79
N SER A 63 -10.29 -0.08 8.22
CA SER A 63 -10.68 -0.05 9.62
C SER A 63 -10.61 -1.44 10.24
N GLY A 64 -11.17 -2.44 9.56
CA GLY A 64 -11.07 -3.84 9.98
C GLY A 64 -9.61 -4.29 10.07
N SER A 65 -8.79 -3.94 9.08
CA SER A 65 -7.36 -4.28 9.07
C SER A 65 -6.59 -3.65 10.25
N LYS A 66 -6.95 -2.44 10.68
CA LYS A 66 -6.33 -1.76 11.84
C LYS A 66 -6.84 -2.28 13.18
N ALA A 67 -8.09 -2.73 13.23
CA ALA A 67 -8.70 -3.29 14.44
C ALA A 67 -8.18 -4.71 14.76
N LEU A 68 -7.55 -5.38 13.80
CA LEU A 68 -6.93 -6.69 14.03
C LEU A 68 -5.78 -6.56 15.04
N PRO A 69 -5.72 -7.45 16.06
CA PRO A 69 -4.59 -7.47 16.97
C PRO A 69 -3.31 -7.77 16.18
N GLN A 70 -2.26 -6.98 16.41
CA GLN A 70 -0.97 -7.21 15.79
C GLN A 70 -0.44 -8.58 16.24
N ARG A 71 -0.23 -9.48 15.27
CA ARG A 71 0.35 -10.80 15.55
C ARG A 71 1.85 -10.67 15.68
N TYR A 72 2.35 -10.93 16.87
CA TYR A 72 3.78 -11.01 17.14
C TYR A 72 4.20 -12.48 17.18
N GLU A 73 5.24 -12.83 16.42
CA GLU A 73 5.91 -14.10 16.64
C GLU A 73 6.80 -13.95 17.89
N VAL A 74 6.32 -14.52 19.00
CA VAL A 74 6.90 -14.38 20.34
C VAL A 74 8.35 -14.87 20.36
N ILE A 75 8.71 -15.86 19.55
CA ILE A 75 10.01 -16.55 19.57
C ILE A 75 11.10 -15.77 18.83
N THR A 76 10.74 -14.99 17.81
CA THR A 76 11.72 -14.33 16.92
C THR A 76 11.78 -12.82 17.15
N ASN A 77 10.66 -12.19 17.48
CA ASN A 77 10.56 -10.72 17.53
C ASN A 77 10.69 -10.12 18.93
N LEU A 78 10.69 -10.94 19.99
CA LEU A 78 10.79 -10.44 21.36
C LEU A 78 12.21 -10.60 21.94
N SER A 79 12.55 -9.72 22.88
CA SER A 79 13.82 -9.76 23.60
C SER A 79 14.00 -11.11 24.32
N LYS A 80 15.26 -11.53 24.55
CA LYS A 80 15.56 -12.81 25.24
C LYS A 80 14.84 -12.95 26.59
N SER A 81 14.74 -11.86 27.35
CA SER A 81 14.02 -11.83 28.63
C SER A 81 12.53 -12.16 28.47
N TYR A 82 11.86 -11.54 27.50
CA TYR A 82 10.45 -11.78 27.23
C TYR A 82 10.19 -13.21 26.71
N ARG A 83 11.10 -13.74 25.88
CA ARG A 83 11.04 -15.13 25.39
C ARG A 83 11.15 -16.16 26.51
N GLN A 84 12.08 -15.95 27.44
CA GLN A 84 12.25 -16.80 28.62
C GLN A 84 11.03 -16.75 29.55
N GLN A 85 10.34 -15.61 29.62
CA GLN A 85 9.14 -15.44 30.45
C GLN A 85 7.90 -16.06 29.82
N ALA A 86 7.79 -16.08 28.48
CA ALA A 86 6.68 -16.70 27.76
C ALA A 86 6.78 -18.24 27.65
N LEU A 87 7.96 -18.82 27.90
CA LEU A 87 8.21 -20.27 27.91
C LEU A 87 8.11 -20.90 29.31
N ARG A 88 7.87 -20.08 30.34
CA ARG A 88 7.55 -20.54 31.70
C ARG A 88 6.05 -20.76 31.84
#